data_AF-A0A7C6QZ16-F1
#
_entry.id   AF-A0A7C6QZ16-F1
#
_cell.length_a   1.000
_cell.length_b   1.000
_cell.length_c   1.000
_cell.angle_alpha   90.00
_cell.angle_beta   90.00
_cell.angle_gamma   90.00
#
_symmetry.space_group_name_H-M   'P 1'
#
loop_
_entity.id
_entity.type
_entity.pdbx_description
1 polymer ?
#
loop_
_entity_poly.entity_id
_entity_poly.type
_entity_poly.pdbx_seq_one_letter_code
_entity_poly.pdbx_strand_id
1 'polypeptide(L)'
;MELLKKIDIIRARTNVGYKEAKEALDEAGGDLVKALIHLEEERESWAGKLQDKGEELLHILKDIYEKGAHTKIRLKKDDKTLFEVPAGVGLLGVAGMLLSGELAVLGAVGTLTAMLSRCTLEIGGGENNPAPETGQQPEPSGEG
;
A
#
# COMPACT_ATOMS: atom_id res chain seq x y z
N MET A 1 47.92 -4.56 13.27
CA MET A 1 47.16 -3.56 14.07
C MET A 1 46.65 -2.40 13.21
N GLU A 2 47.43 -1.86 12.27
CA GLU A 2 47.01 -0.73 11.43
C GLU A 2 45.78 -1.00 10.54
N LEU A 3 45.66 -2.21 9.98
CA LEU A 3 44.50 -2.59 9.16
C LEU A 3 43.18 -2.46 9.94
N LEU A 4 43.13 -3.00 11.16
CA LEU A 4 41.93 -2.99 11.98
C LEU A 4 41.54 -1.56 12.38
N LYS A 5 42.52 -0.70 12.73
CA LYS A 5 42.25 0.71 13.03
C LYS A 5 41.60 1.45 11.86
N LYS A 6 42.09 1.23 10.64
CA LYS A 6 41.48 1.84 9.44
C LYS A 6 40.05 1.34 9.22
N ILE A 7 39.83 0.04 9.35
CA ILE A 7 38.49 -0.57 9.25
C ILE A 7 37.54 0.01 10.31
N ASP A 8 37.98 0.16 11.56
CA ASP A 8 37.16 0.73 12.63
C ASP A 8 36.83 2.21 12.37
N ILE A 9 37.77 3.00 11.83
CA ILE A 9 37.50 4.39 11.43
C ILE A 9 36.44 4.43 10.33
N ILE A 10 36.53 3.58 9.31
CA ILE A 10 35.55 3.51 8.23
C ILE A 10 34.17 3.24 8.81
N ARG A 11 34.02 2.17 9.60
CA ARG A 11 32.74 1.81 10.23
C ARG A 11 32.17 2.93 11.11
N ALA A 12 33.02 3.59 11.89
CA ALA A 12 32.59 4.69 12.75
C ALA A 12 32.09 5.91 11.97
N ARG A 13 32.57 6.12 10.74
CA ARG A 13 32.21 7.28 9.90
C ARG A 13 31.07 7.00 8.93
N THR A 14 30.96 5.77 8.42
CA THR A 14 30.00 5.41 7.37
C THR A 14 28.89 4.46 7.86
N ASN A 15 28.98 3.96 9.10
CA ASN A 15 28.03 3.02 9.72
C ASN A 15 27.88 1.68 8.96
N VAL A 16 28.92 1.26 8.25
CA VAL A 16 28.95 -0.02 7.52
C VAL A 16 29.45 -1.18 8.39
N GLY A 17 29.27 -2.41 7.90
CA GLY A 17 29.80 -3.62 8.55
C GLY A 17 31.32 -3.78 8.40
N TYR A 18 31.93 -4.67 9.18
CA TYR A 18 33.37 -5.00 9.06
C TYR A 18 33.75 -5.53 7.68
N LYS A 19 32.88 -6.35 7.09
CA LYS A 19 33.09 -6.93 5.76
C LYS A 19 33.20 -5.82 4.70
N GLU A 20 32.19 -4.96 4.67
CA GLU A 20 32.03 -3.86 3.72
C GLU A 20 33.13 -2.80 3.90
N ALA A 21 33.48 -2.46 5.15
CA ALA A 21 34.62 -1.59 5.44
C ALA A 21 35.97 -2.18 4.97
N LYS A 22 36.14 -3.50 5.06
CA LYS A 22 37.35 -4.17 4.56
C LYS A 22 37.38 -4.15 3.03
N GLU A 23 36.27 -4.47 2.38
CA GLU A 23 36.14 -4.47 0.92
C GLU A 23 36.44 -3.09 0.34
N ALA A 24 35.82 -2.04 0.87
CA ALA A 24 36.08 -0.66 0.45
C ALA A 24 37.55 -0.24 0.66
N LEU A 25 38.18 -0.69 1.75
CA LEU A 25 39.59 -0.40 2.01
C LEU A 25 40.52 -1.15 1.05
N ASP A 26 40.21 -2.40 0.70
CA ASP A 26 40.97 -3.20 -0.25
C ASP A 26 40.86 -2.62 -1.67
N GLU A 27 39.66 -2.22 -2.09
CA GLU A 27 39.42 -1.55 -3.39
C GLU A 27 40.09 -0.18 -3.49
N ALA A 28 40.17 0.53 -2.36
CA ALA A 28 40.92 1.77 -2.24
C ALA A 28 42.45 1.56 -2.21
N GLY A 29 42.94 0.31 -2.29
CA GLY A 29 44.37 0.01 -2.22
C GLY A 29 45.00 0.34 -0.86
N GLY A 30 44.19 0.31 0.21
CA GLY A 30 44.62 0.66 1.57
C GLY A 30 44.56 2.15 1.90
N ASP A 31 44.07 3.00 0.99
CA ASP A 31 43.82 4.42 1.26
C ASP A 31 42.51 4.62 2.02
N LEU A 32 42.63 5.14 3.25
CA LEU A 32 41.48 5.35 4.14
C LEU A 32 40.52 6.43 3.61
N VAL A 33 41.05 7.53 3.10
CA VAL A 33 40.23 8.66 2.65
C VAL A 33 39.48 8.26 1.38
N LYS A 34 40.15 7.59 0.46
CA LYS A 34 39.52 7.07 -0.76
C LYS A 34 38.42 6.05 -0.45
N ALA A 35 38.62 5.16 0.53
CA ALA A 35 37.59 4.21 0.96
C ALA A 35 36.36 4.91 1.56
N LEU A 36 36.58 5.98 2.35
CA LEU A 36 35.49 6.77 2.91
C LEU A 36 34.68 7.50 1.83
N ILE A 37 35.36 8.14 0.87
CA ILE A 37 34.72 8.83 -0.26
C ILE A 37 33.87 7.84 -1.06
N HIS A 38 34.41 6.66 -1.36
CA HIS A 38 33.71 5.65 -2.15
C HIS A 38 32.39 5.23 -1.50
N LEU A 39 32.42 4.89 -0.20
CA LEU A 39 31.22 4.49 0.54
C LEU A 39 30.20 5.63 0.68
N GLU A 40 30.65 6.89 0.77
CA GLU A 40 29.77 8.06 0.81
C GLU A 40 29.03 8.23 -0.53
N GLU A 41 29.75 8.15 -1.65
CA GLU A 41 29.16 8.24 -3.00
C GLU A 41 28.17 7.11 -3.29
N GLU A 42 28.49 5.87 -2.88
CA GLU A 42 27.57 4.73 -3.04
C GLU A 42 26.28 4.92 -2.24
N ARG A 43 26.38 5.45 -1.03
CA ARG A 43 25.21 5.72 -0.17
C ARG A 43 24.31 6.80 -0.76
N GLU A 44 24.88 7.90 -1.25
CA GLU A 44 24.12 8.98 -1.90
C GLU A 44 23.45 8.49 -3.20
N SER A 45 24.15 7.67 -4.00
CA SER A 45 23.60 7.03 -5.20
C SER A 45 22.43 6.09 -4.88
N TRP A 46 22.58 5.27 -3.83
CA TRP A 46 21.50 4.42 -3.32
C TRP A 46 20.31 5.25 -2.81
N ALA A 47 20.57 6.30 -2.02
CA ALA A 47 19.53 7.15 -1.45
C ALA A 47 18.71 7.84 -2.53
N GLY A 48 19.36 8.39 -3.56
CA GLY A 48 18.67 8.96 -4.73
C GLY A 48 17.81 7.93 -5.46
N LYS A 49 18.37 6.73 -5.73
CA LYS A 49 17.61 5.63 -6.37
C LYS A 49 16.42 5.16 -5.54
N LEU A 50 16.54 5.14 -4.21
CA LEU A 50 15.44 4.81 -3.31
C LEU A 50 14.37 5.91 -3.29
N GLN A 51 14.77 7.18 -3.35
CA GLN A 51 13.83 8.29 -3.41
C GLN A 51 13.01 8.25 -4.70
N ASP A 52 13.67 8.08 -5.85
CA ASP A 52 13.01 7.97 -7.16
C ASP A 52 12.04 6.78 -7.19
N LYS A 53 12.50 5.60 -6.74
CA LYS A 53 11.64 4.41 -6.63
C LYS A 53 10.53 4.60 -5.61
N GLY A 54 10.80 5.30 -4.51
CA GLY A 54 9.83 5.60 -3.46
C GLY A 54 8.68 6.45 -4.01
N GLU A 55 8.97 7.50 -4.78
CA GLU A 55 7.93 8.32 -5.40
C GLU A 55 7.07 7.51 -6.39
N GLU A 56 7.68 6.64 -7.20
CA GLU A 56 6.95 5.74 -8.11
C GLU A 56 6.01 4.79 -7.34
N LEU A 57 6.51 4.18 -6.25
CA LEU A 57 5.71 3.29 -5.40
C LEU A 57 4.59 4.02 -4.67
N LEU A 58 4.83 5.26 -4.22
CA LEU A 58 3.81 6.11 -3.60
C LEU A 58 2.71 6.46 -4.61
N HIS A 59 3.05 6.73 -5.86
CA HIS A 59 2.07 6.97 -6.92
C HIS A 59 1.18 5.73 -7.14
N ILE A 60 1.79 4.54 -7.23
CA ILE A 60 1.04 3.28 -7.37
C ILE A 60 0.11 3.05 -6.16
N LEU A 61 0.60 3.31 -4.95
CA LEU A 61 -0.20 3.15 -3.74
C LEU A 61 -1.36 4.14 -3.68
N LYS A 62 -1.13 5.39 -4.12
CA LYS A 62 -2.16 6.43 -4.20
C LYS A 62 -3.25 6.06 -5.20
N ASP A 63 -2.87 5.56 -6.38
CA ASP A 63 -3.82 5.07 -7.38
C ASP A 63 -4.69 3.92 -6.84
N ILE A 64 -4.08 2.99 -6.09
CA ILE A 64 -4.82 1.88 -5.45
C ILE A 64 -5.76 2.40 -4.37
N TYR A 65 -5.32 3.38 -3.57
CA TYR A 65 -6.15 3.97 -2.51
C TYR A 65 -7.37 4.69 -3.09
N GLU A 66 -7.18 5.52 -4.11
CA GLU A 66 -8.26 6.24 -4.80
C GLU A 66 -9.23 5.26 -5.47
N LYS A 67 -8.73 4.24 -6.18
CA LYS A 67 -9.58 3.18 -6.76
C LYS A 67 -10.32 2.40 -5.70
N GLY A 68 -9.66 2.05 -4.59
CA GLY A 68 -10.23 1.27 -3.49
C GLY A 68 -11.31 2.01 -2.70
N ALA A 69 -11.21 3.33 -2.57
CA ALA A 69 -12.22 4.17 -1.91
C ALA A 69 -13.54 4.22 -2.70
N HIS A 70 -13.47 4.20 -4.03
CA HIS A 70 -14.63 4.22 -4.91
C HIS A 70 -15.13 2.83 -5.31
N THR A 71 -14.34 1.77 -5.09
CA THR A 71 -14.76 0.39 -5.35
C THR A 71 -15.61 -0.12 -4.20
N LYS A 72 -16.78 -0.67 -4.47
CA LYS A 72 -17.71 -1.21 -3.46
C LYS A 72 -17.74 -2.73 -3.51
N ILE A 73 -17.55 -3.37 -2.36
CA ILE A 73 -17.73 -4.81 -2.16
C ILE A 73 -19.13 -5.01 -1.58
N ARG A 74 -19.91 -5.90 -2.20
CA ARG A 74 -21.27 -6.27 -1.78
C ARG A 74 -21.34 -7.74 -1.46
N LEU A 75 -21.92 -8.07 -0.32
CA LEU A 75 -22.30 -9.45 0.02
C LEU A 75 -23.77 -9.63 -0.29
N LYS A 76 -24.10 -10.50 -1.26
CA LYS A 76 -25.47 -10.84 -1.62
C LYS A 76 -25.84 -12.24 -1.16
N LYS A 77 -27.13 -12.45 -0.90
CA LYS A 77 -27.74 -13.77 -0.75
C LYS A 77 -29.04 -13.75 -1.56
N ASP A 78 -29.12 -14.63 -2.55
CA ASP A 78 -30.14 -14.56 -3.59
C ASP A 78 -30.13 -13.15 -4.24
N ASP A 79 -31.27 -12.47 -4.34
CA ASP A 79 -31.37 -11.11 -4.91
C ASP A 79 -31.19 -9.97 -3.88
N LYS A 80 -30.82 -10.27 -2.63
CA LYS A 80 -30.72 -9.28 -1.55
C LYS A 80 -29.28 -8.97 -1.20
N THR A 81 -28.93 -7.68 -1.17
CA THR A 81 -27.65 -7.20 -0.64
C THR A 81 -27.72 -7.17 0.89
N LEU A 82 -26.90 -7.98 1.54
CA LEU A 82 -26.81 -8.07 2.99
C LEU A 82 -25.88 -6.99 3.56
N PHE A 83 -24.82 -6.65 2.84
CA PHE A 83 -23.83 -5.66 3.26
C PHE A 83 -23.10 -5.04 2.07
N GLU A 84 -22.76 -3.76 2.16
CA GLU A 84 -21.98 -3.00 1.16
C GLU A 84 -20.91 -2.17 1.86
N VAL A 85 -19.65 -2.29 1.46
CA VAL A 85 -18.53 -1.46 1.96
C VAL A 85 -17.55 -1.08 0.87
N PRO A 86 -16.85 0.07 1.00
CA PRO A 86 -15.71 0.38 0.16
C PRO A 86 -14.60 -0.67 0.32
N ALA A 87 -13.99 -1.09 -0.79
CA ALA A 87 -12.93 -2.06 -0.82
C ALA A 87 -11.70 -1.60 -0.01
N GLY A 88 -11.42 -0.29 -0.01
CA GLY A 88 -10.33 0.30 0.78
C GLY A 88 -10.45 0.12 2.30
N VAL A 89 -11.66 -0.12 2.83
CA VAL A 89 -11.90 -0.28 4.28
C VAL A 89 -11.73 -1.74 4.74
N GLY A 90 -11.61 -2.69 3.81
CA GLY A 90 -11.52 -4.12 4.15
C GLY A 90 -10.36 -4.47 5.08
N LEU A 91 -9.18 -3.85 4.89
CA LEU A 91 -8.00 -4.12 5.71
C LEU A 91 -8.19 -3.69 7.17
N LEU A 92 -8.86 -2.56 7.39
CA LEU A 92 -9.20 -2.09 8.75
C LEU A 92 -10.20 -3.02 9.44
N GLY A 93 -11.16 -3.57 8.68
CA GLY A 93 -12.10 -4.57 9.20
C GLY A 93 -11.39 -5.84 9.70
N VAL A 94 -10.45 -6.37 8.91
CA VAL A 94 -9.66 -7.55 9.28
C VAL A 94 -8.77 -7.26 10.49
N ALA A 95 -8.12 -6.09 10.53
CA ALA A 95 -7.31 -5.68 11.68
C ALA A 95 -8.16 -5.56 12.95
N GLY A 96 -9.35 -4.95 12.87
CA GLY A 96 -10.29 -4.87 13.99
C GLY A 96 -10.73 -6.24 14.51
N MET A 97 -10.97 -7.20 13.61
CA MET A 97 -11.24 -8.60 13.97
C MET A 97 -10.08 -9.24 14.73
N LEU A 98 -8.83 -8.99 14.34
CA LEU A 98 -7.66 -9.58 15.01
C LEU A 98 -7.40 -8.98 16.39
N LEU A 99 -7.70 -7.70 16.56
CA LEU A 99 -7.39 -6.95 17.79
C LEU A 99 -8.47 -7.08 18.86
N SER A 100 -9.69 -7.47 18.50
CA SER A 100 -10.80 -7.67 19.44
C SER A 100 -11.25 -9.12 19.46
N GLY A 101 -11.16 -9.77 20.63
CA GLY A 101 -11.60 -11.16 20.80
C GLY A 101 -13.08 -11.37 20.46
N GLU A 102 -13.94 -10.40 20.77
CA GLU A 102 -15.37 -10.45 20.44
C GLU A 102 -15.60 -10.36 18.92
N LEU A 103 -14.91 -9.44 18.25
CA LEU A 103 -14.99 -9.30 16.79
C LEU A 103 -14.35 -10.50 16.07
N ALA A 104 -13.28 -11.08 16.61
CA ALA A 104 -12.64 -12.28 16.08
C ALA A 104 -13.64 -13.44 15.98
N VAL A 105 -14.39 -13.68 17.07
CA VAL A 105 -15.40 -14.75 17.11
C VAL A 105 -16.53 -14.45 16.13
N LEU A 106 -17.06 -13.22 16.12
CA LEU A 106 -18.11 -12.82 15.17
C LEU A 106 -17.66 -12.98 13.72
N GLY A 107 -16.43 -12.58 13.42
CA GLY A 107 -15.88 -12.70 12.09
C GLY A 107 -15.60 -14.14 11.67
N ALA A 108 -15.11 -15.00 12.56
CA ALA A 108 -14.92 -16.43 12.28
C ALA A 108 -16.27 -17.13 12.00
N VAL A 109 -17.28 -16.89 12.83
CA VAL A 109 -18.62 -17.45 12.63
C VAL A 109 -19.28 -16.88 11.37
N GLY A 110 -19.17 -15.57 11.15
CA GLY A 110 -19.74 -14.88 9.99
C GLY A 110 -19.13 -15.36 8.67
N THR A 111 -17.80 -15.49 8.61
CA THR A 111 -17.11 -16.02 7.43
C THR A 111 -17.48 -17.48 7.15
N LEU A 112 -17.45 -18.35 8.17
CA LEU A 112 -17.86 -19.75 8.01
C LEU A 112 -19.31 -19.88 7.53
N THR A 113 -20.22 -19.11 8.14
CA THR A 113 -21.64 -19.09 7.74
C THR A 113 -21.80 -18.61 6.31
N ALA A 114 -21.04 -17.59 5.89
CA ALA A 114 -21.07 -17.09 4.51
C ALA A 114 -20.56 -18.11 3.51
N MET A 115 -19.52 -18.90 3.86
CA MET A 115 -19.00 -19.97 2.98
C MET A 115 -19.99 -21.13 2.82
N LEU A 116 -20.72 -21.48 3.87
CA LEU A 116 -21.72 -22.55 3.84
C LEU A 116 -23.05 -22.07 3.22
N SER A 117 -23.33 -20.77 3.32
CA SER A 117 -24.50 -20.16 2.70
C SER A 117 -24.26 -19.92 1.21
N ARG A 118 -25.33 -19.90 0.41
CA ARG A 118 -25.32 -19.46 -1.00
C ARG A 118 -25.14 -17.93 -1.10
N CYS A 119 -24.17 -17.37 -0.40
CA CYS A 119 -23.84 -15.96 -0.49
C CYS A 119 -22.85 -15.74 -1.65
N THR A 120 -22.99 -14.61 -2.35
CA THR A 120 -22.11 -14.22 -3.45
C THR A 120 -21.48 -12.88 -3.15
N LEU A 121 -20.17 -12.78 -3.42
CA LEU A 121 -19.42 -11.54 -3.27
C LEU A 121 -19.37 -10.85 -4.64
N GLU A 122 -19.89 -9.62 -4.72
CA GLU A 122 -19.81 -8.79 -5.92
C GLU A 122 -18.89 -7.60 -5.68
N ILE A 123 -18.13 -7.24 -6.72
CA ILE A 123 -17.29 -6.05 -6.73
C ILE A 123 -17.91 -5.09 -7.74
N GLY A 124 -18.43 -3.97 -7.27
CA GLY A 124 -18.94 -2.89 -8.11
C GLY A 124 -17.95 -1.74 -8.18
N GLY A 125 -17.70 -1.22 -9.38
CA GLY A 125 -17.13 0.12 -9.51
C GLY A 125 -18.14 1.14 -8.99
N GLY A 126 -17.68 2.17 -8.28
CA GLY A 126 -18.54 3.28 -7.85
C GLY A 126 -19.09 4.01 -9.06
N GLU A 127 -20.23 3.57 -9.57
CA GLU A 127 -20.93 4.21 -10.67
C GLU A 127 -21.65 5.44 -10.12
N ASN A 128 -21.03 6.62 -10.27
CA ASN A 128 -21.79 7.87 -10.38
C ASN A 128 -22.38 7.89 -11.80
N ASN A 129 -23.49 7.19 -12.00
CA ASN A 129 -24.36 7.47 -13.13
C ASN A 129 -25.45 8.42 -12.62
N PRO A 130 -25.43 9.73 -12.96
CA PRO A 130 -26.64 10.52 -12.80
C PRO A 130 -27.68 9.90 -13.75
N ALA A 131 -28.71 9.28 -13.17
CA ALA A 131 -29.85 8.80 -13.95
C ALA A 131 -30.36 9.97 -14.83
N PRO A 132 -30.67 9.75 -16.12
CA PRO A 132 -31.40 10.75 -16.87
C PRO A 132 -32.77 10.90 -16.22
N GLU A 133 -33.01 12.07 -15.62
CA GLU A 133 -34.28 12.40 -15.01
C GLU A 133 -35.37 12.32 -16.09
N THR A 134 -36.22 11.30 -15.96
CA THR A 134 -37.49 11.23 -16.68
C THR A 134 -38.41 12.22 -15.98
N GLY A 135 -38.65 13.39 -16.60
CA GLY A 135 -39.49 14.42 -16.00
C GLY A 135 -40.07 15.40 -17.03
N GLN A 136 -41.33 15.11 -17.42
CA GLN A 136 -42.38 16.01 -17.90
C GLN A 136 -42.04 17.12 -18.93
N GLN A 137 -42.51 16.90 -20.17
CA GLN A 137 -43.08 18.00 -20.98
C GLN A 137 -44.37 18.48 -20.31
N PRO A 138 -44.54 19.79 -20.04
CA PRO A 138 -45.87 20.34 -19.90
C PRO A 138 -46.45 20.59 -21.30
N GLU A 139 -47.64 20.06 -21.56
CA GLU A 139 -48.50 20.60 -22.61
C GLU A 139 -48.91 22.03 -22.25
N PRO A 140 -48.99 22.93 -23.23
CA PRO A 140 -50.01 23.96 -23.20
C PRO A 140 -51.01 23.68 -24.32
N SER A 141 -52.18 23.25 -23.87
CA SER A 141 -53.50 23.58 -24.40
C SER A 141 -53.50 24.87 -25.24
N GLY A 142 -54.07 24.79 -26.45
CA GLY A 142 -54.36 25.96 -27.27
C GLY A 142 -55.44 26.85 -26.66
N GLU A 143 -55.47 28.10 -27.11
CA GLU A 143 -56.65 28.94 -27.39
C GLU A 143 -56.18 30.38 -27.69
N GLY A 144 -56.62 30.96 -28.82
CA GLY A 144 -56.47 32.38 -29.15
C GLY A 144 -55.81 32.69 -30.48
#